data_AF-A0A1Y0V4J8-F1
#
_entry.id   AF-A0A1Y0V4J8-F1
#
_cell.length_a   1.000
_cell.length_b   1.000
_cell.length_c   1.000
_cell.angle_alpha   90.00
_cell.angle_beta   90.00
_cell.angle_gamma   90.00
#
_symmetry.space_group_name_H-M   'P 1'
#
loop_
_entity.id
_entity.type
_entity.pdbx_description
1 polymer ?
#
loop_
_entity_poly.entity_id
_entity_poly.type
_entity_poly.pdbx_seq_one_letter_code
_entity_poly.pdbx_strand_id
1 'polypeptide(L)'
;MAANRWFIDSETGVLADVLLCPPDYYEWIPSNDIAIQTMANGGNIDRTALRTQFDELVSTLKSEDVSCHFLVPHENMPYEVYTRDSSQTTPFGTVVTNLSRPERVGEEKEIRSFYAPDEIWRTCTAGRIEGGDIHIIRPGLLAVGVSGGRTDAKGAAEFISWFEEAGWTCRMFHFPEHFLHLDVIFCMVAENLAIAAVDVLDEADLEWFREQGIRILPVSYREAMRDMGCNVLSLGKDRVVSPRHSVRINQMLRAEGLTVLDPELNQFSRGGGSIHCMTMPLRRQPL
;
A
#
# COMPACT_ATOMS: atom_id res chain seq x y z
N MET A 1 24.82 11.87 -9.88
CA MET A 1 24.44 10.55 -9.30
C MET A 1 23.94 9.71 -10.46
N ALA A 2 24.30 8.42 -10.53
CA ALA A 2 23.67 7.53 -11.49
C ALA A 2 22.15 7.53 -11.22
N ALA A 3 21.33 7.48 -12.27
CA ALA A 3 19.88 7.36 -12.09
C ALA A 3 19.61 6.06 -11.31
N ASN A 4 18.90 6.17 -10.19
CA ASN A 4 18.51 4.99 -9.41
C ASN A 4 17.68 4.07 -10.31
N ARG A 5 17.93 2.75 -10.22
CA ARG A 5 17.16 1.75 -10.96
C ARG A 5 15.67 1.85 -10.61
N TRP A 6 15.37 2.16 -9.36
CA TRP A 6 14.04 2.30 -8.81
C TRP A 6 13.60 3.76 -8.82
N PHE A 7 12.38 4.01 -9.28
CA PHE A 7 11.86 5.36 -9.44
C PHE A 7 10.33 5.38 -9.38
N ILE A 8 9.78 6.24 -8.53
CA ILE A 8 8.34 6.51 -8.41
C ILE A 8 8.13 7.98 -8.07
N ASP A 9 7.34 8.67 -8.87
CA ASP A 9 6.88 10.05 -8.64
C ASP A 9 5.35 10.18 -8.59
N SER A 10 4.64 9.05 -8.68
CA SER A 10 3.19 8.99 -8.70
C SER A 10 2.67 7.60 -8.34
N GLU A 11 1.45 7.52 -7.80
CA GLU A 11 0.76 6.24 -7.58
C GLU A 11 0.16 5.66 -8.86
N THR A 12 0.07 6.45 -9.93
CA THR A 12 -0.74 6.15 -11.13
C THR A 12 0.05 6.09 -12.43
N GLY A 13 1.35 6.40 -12.41
CA GLY A 13 2.26 6.10 -13.51
C GLY A 13 2.29 4.61 -13.84
N VAL A 14 2.57 4.27 -15.10
CA VAL A 14 2.56 2.87 -15.57
C VAL A 14 3.53 2.02 -14.76
N LEU A 15 3.01 1.01 -14.07
CA LEU A 15 3.81 0.13 -13.23
C LEU A 15 4.67 -0.80 -14.10
N ALA A 16 5.98 -0.85 -13.82
CA ALA A 16 6.93 -1.69 -14.54
C ALA A 16 7.54 -2.78 -13.65
N ASP A 17 7.82 -2.46 -12.38
CA ASP A 17 8.45 -3.39 -11.44
C ASP A 17 7.75 -3.31 -10.08
N VAL A 18 7.53 -4.47 -9.46
CA VAL A 18 6.92 -4.60 -8.13
C VAL A 18 7.64 -5.67 -7.32
N LEU A 19 7.87 -5.40 -6.04
CA LEU A 19 8.33 -6.36 -5.05
C LEU A 19 7.13 -7.03 -4.38
N LEU A 20 7.24 -8.34 -4.20
CA LEU A 20 6.30 -9.23 -3.54
C LEU A 20 7.06 -10.14 -2.57
N CYS A 21 6.34 -10.84 -1.68
CA CYS A 21 6.91 -11.93 -0.90
C CYS A 21 5.96 -13.13 -0.93
N PRO A 22 6.43 -14.34 -1.29
CA PRO A 22 5.61 -15.54 -1.25
C PRO A 22 5.04 -15.81 0.15
N PRO A 23 3.80 -16.29 0.28
CA PRO A 23 3.08 -16.31 1.56
C PRO A 23 3.32 -17.60 2.36
N ASP A 24 4.49 -18.23 2.20
CA ASP A 24 4.84 -19.56 2.70
C ASP A 24 4.65 -19.69 4.22
N TYR A 25 4.99 -18.62 4.96
CA TYR A 25 4.86 -18.54 6.42
C TYR A 25 3.76 -17.58 6.88
N TYR A 26 2.88 -17.14 5.97
CA TYR A 26 1.83 -16.20 6.33
C TYR A 26 0.86 -16.81 7.33
N GLU A 27 0.59 -16.10 8.42
CA GLU A 27 -0.38 -16.51 9.43
C GLU A 27 -1.19 -15.31 9.92
N TRP A 28 -2.46 -15.54 10.24
CA TRP A 28 -3.26 -14.56 10.96
C TRP A 28 -2.80 -14.56 12.41
N ILE A 29 -2.25 -13.43 12.82
CA ILE A 29 -1.86 -13.17 14.21
C ILE A 29 -2.74 -12.04 14.78
N PRO A 30 -2.97 -11.99 16.10
CA PRO A 30 -3.88 -11.01 16.72
C PRO A 30 -3.23 -9.62 16.83
N SER A 31 -2.85 -9.04 15.70
CA SER A 31 -2.14 -7.76 15.60
C SER A 31 -2.95 -6.64 14.94
N ASN A 32 -4.13 -6.97 14.40
CA ASN A 32 -5.08 -6.00 13.86
C ASN A 32 -6.53 -6.48 14.06
N ASP A 33 -7.47 -5.53 14.07
CA ASP A 33 -8.88 -5.79 14.38
C ASP A 33 -9.54 -6.78 13.41
N ILE A 34 -9.17 -6.73 12.12
CA ILE A 34 -9.73 -7.62 11.08
C ILE A 34 -9.28 -9.07 11.34
N ALA A 35 -8.00 -9.29 11.57
CA ALA A 35 -7.46 -10.62 11.89
C ALA A 35 -8.05 -11.15 13.21
N ILE A 36 -8.11 -10.30 14.25
CA ILE A 36 -8.71 -10.64 15.55
C ILE A 36 -10.16 -11.10 15.37
N GLN A 37 -10.96 -10.33 14.63
CA GLN A 37 -12.36 -10.65 14.39
C GLN A 37 -12.53 -11.92 13.54
N THR A 38 -11.70 -12.11 12.51
CA THR A 38 -11.70 -13.33 11.69
C THR A 38 -11.44 -14.57 12.53
N MET A 39 -10.42 -14.54 13.39
CA MET A 39 -10.07 -15.66 14.27
C MET A 39 -11.17 -15.91 15.32
N ALA A 40 -11.71 -14.85 15.93
CA ALA A 40 -12.80 -14.95 16.89
C ALA A 40 -14.07 -15.59 16.28
N ASN A 41 -14.29 -15.38 14.99
CA ASN A 41 -15.40 -15.98 14.23
C ASN A 41 -15.09 -17.41 13.71
N GLY A 42 -13.99 -18.03 14.15
CA GLY A 42 -13.61 -19.39 13.74
C GLY A 42 -13.06 -19.48 12.32
N GLY A 43 -12.56 -18.37 11.78
CA GLY A 43 -11.84 -18.39 10.52
C GLY A 43 -10.62 -19.29 10.60
N ASN A 44 -10.36 -20.04 9.53
CA ASN A 44 -9.14 -20.83 9.37
C ASN A 44 -8.47 -20.46 8.05
N ILE A 45 -7.14 -20.41 8.05
CA ILE A 45 -6.35 -20.24 6.83
C ILE A 45 -6.41 -21.52 6.02
N ASP A 46 -6.83 -21.39 4.76
CA ASP A 46 -6.67 -22.44 3.77
C ASP A 46 -5.36 -22.20 3.02
N ARG A 47 -4.33 -22.98 3.34
CA ARG A 47 -2.98 -22.86 2.76
C ARG A 47 -2.98 -23.07 1.25
N THR A 48 -3.84 -23.96 0.73
CA THR A 48 -3.95 -24.21 -0.71
C THR A 48 -4.62 -23.03 -1.42
N ALA A 49 -5.71 -22.51 -0.85
CA ALA A 49 -6.37 -21.32 -1.38
C ALA A 49 -5.43 -20.12 -1.32
N LEU A 50 -4.72 -19.91 -0.21
CA LEU A 50 -3.78 -18.81 -0.02
C LEU A 50 -2.67 -18.83 -1.07
N ARG A 51 -2.08 -20.01 -1.35
CA ARG A 51 -1.09 -20.14 -2.42
C ARG A 51 -1.70 -19.83 -3.79
N THR A 52 -2.89 -20.38 -4.07
CA THR A 52 -3.60 -20.16 -5.34
C THR A 52 -3.92 -18.68 -5.58
N GLN A 53 -4.37 -17.98 -4.54
CA GLN A 53 -4.71 -16.55 -4.59
C GLN A 53 -3.48 -15.67 -4.81
N PHE A 54 -2.36 -16.00 -4.16
CA PHE A 54 -1.08 -15.32 -4.41
C PHE A 54 -0.59 -15.55 -5.85
N ASP A 55 -0.67 -16.79 -6.34
CA ASP A 55 -0.28 -17.11 -7.71
C ASP A 55 -1.20 -16.42 -8.73
N GLU A 56 -2.49 -16.25 -8.43
CA GLU A 56 -3.43 -15.47 -9.25
C GLU A 56 -3.06 -13.98 -9.29
N LEU A 57 -2.69 -13.37 -8.15
CA LEU A 57 -2.18 -12.00 -8.09
C LEU A 57 -0.91 -11.84 -8.94
N VAL A 58 0.06 -12.74 -8.78
CA VAL A 58 1.31 -12.74 -9.57
C VAL A 58 1.02 -12.89 -11.06
N SER A 59 0.12 -13.80 -11.44
CA SER A 59 -0.29 -13.99 -12.83
C SER A 59 -0.95 -12.74 -13.41
N THR A 60 -1.80 -12.08 -12.63
CA THR A 60 -2.48 -10.83 -13.02
C THR A 60 -1.47 -9.72 -13.26
N LEU A 61 -0.48 -9.55 -12.40
CA LEU A 61 0.57 -8.55 -12.57
C LEU A 61 1.41 -8.84 -13.82
N LYS A 62 1.80 -10.10 -14.03
CA LYS A 62 2.60 -10.51 -15.21
C LYS A 62 1.84 -10.38 -16.52
N SER A 63 0.52 -10.61 -16.55
CA SER A 63 -0.28 -10.42 -17.77
C SER A 63 -0.37 -8.96 -18.21
N GLU A 64 -0.08 -8.03 -17.29
CA GLU A 64 -0.04 -6.58 -17.54
C GLU A 64 1.40 -6.05 -17.74
N ASP A 65 2.33 -6.94 -18.08
CA ASP A 65 3.75 -6.67 -18.33
C ASP A 65 4.53 -6.11 -17.12
N VAL A 66 4.04 -6.37 -15.89
CA VAL A 66 4.74 -5.98 -14.66
C VAL A 66 5.77 -7.04 -14.27
N SER A 67 7.03 -6.62 -14.13
CA SER A 67 8.12 -7.45 -13.61
C SER A 67 7.95 -7.67 -12.10
N CYS A 68 7.74 -8.91 -11.70
CA CYS A 68 7.59 -9.30 -10.30
C CYS A 68 8.94 -9.75 -9.70
N HIS A 69 9.37 -9.07 -8.65
CA HIS A 69 10.53 -9.40 -7.81
C HIS A 69 10.05 -10.01 -6.50
N PHE A 70 10.86 -10.87 -5.89
CA PHE A 70 10.45 -11.64 -4.71
C PHE A 70 11.47 -11.56 -3.59
N LEU A 71 11.00 -11.28 -2.38
CA LEU A 71 11.73 -11.60 -1.15
C LEU A 71 11.72 -13.12 -0.91
N VAL A 72 12.67 -13.58 -0.12
CA VAL A 72 12.65 -14.93 0.45
C VAL A 72 11.81 -14.88 1.73
N PRO A 73 10.75 -15.68 1.88
CA PRO A 73 9.92 -15.64 3.07
C PRO A 73 10.59 -16.33 4.27
N HIS A 74 10.33 -15.84 5.47
CA HIS A 74 10.90 -16.36 6.72
C HIS A 74 9.86 -16.83 7.74
N GLU A 75 10.12 -17.97 8.40
CA GLU A 75 9.21 -18.62 9.35
C GLU A 75 8.76 -17.72 10.51
N ASN A 76 9.64 -16.85 10.99
CA ASN A 76 9.37 -15.96 12.11
C ASN A 76 8.77 -14.60 11.69
N MET A 77 8.44 -14.41 10.40
CA MET A 77 7.93 -13.15 9.86
C MET A 77 6.61 -13.38 9.11
N PRO A 78 5.49 -13.62 9.83
CA PRO A 78 4.24 -14.04 9.20
C PRO A 78 3.62 -12.96 8.29
N TYR A 79 4.04 -11.70 8.38
CA TYR A 79 3.51 -10.59 7.60
C TYR A 79 4.46 -10.05 6.52
N GLU A 80 5.55 -10.77 6.22
CA GLU A 80 6.49 -10.41 5.16
C GLU A 80 5.84 -10.37 3.77
N VAL A 81 4.69 -11.04 3.59
CA VAL A 81 3.82 -10.91 2.39
C VAL A 81 3.38 -9.47 2.13
N TYR A 82 3.28 -8.63 3.18
CA TYR A 82 2.89 -7.23 3.08
C TYR A 82 4.12 -6.34 2.84
N THR A 83 4.73 -6.52 1.66
CA THR A 83 5.99 -5.85 1.29
C THR A 83 5.91 -4.34 1.18
N ARG A 84 4.69 -3.77 1.15
CA ARG A 84 4.44 -2.33 1.11
C ARG A 84 5.16 -1.56 2.21
N ASP A 85 5.19 -2.11 3.41
CA ASP A 85 5.40 -1.27 4.59
C ASP A 85 6.86 -0.97 4.89
N SER A 86 7.77 -1.87 4.51
CA SER A 86 9.16 -1.91 4.95
C SER A 86 10.12 -1.04 4.12
N SER A 87 9.66 -0.51 2.99
CA SER A 87 10.39 0.46 2.18
C SER A 87 9.46 1.30 1.32
N GLN A 88 9.92 2.46 0.85
CA GLN A 88 9.22 3.30 -0.10
C GLN A 88 10.18 3.76 -1.21
N THR A 89 9.92 3.43 -2.47
CA THR A 89 10.61 4.03 -3.61
C THR A 89 10.07 5.44 -3.85
N THR A 90 10.98 6.38 -4.09
CA THR A 90 10.67 7.80 -4.30
C THR A 90 11.36 8.32 -5.57
N PRO A 91 11.15 9.59 -5.98
CA PRO A 91 11.89 10.17 -7.09
C PRO A 91 13.39 10.34 -6.82
N PHE A 92 13.79 10.27 -5.55
CA PHE A 92 15.15 10.50 -5.08
C PHE A 92 15.93 9.20 -4.83
N GLY A 93 15.22 8.06 -4.86
CA GLY A 93 15.71 6.72 -4.55
C GLY A 93 14.87 6.03 -3.49
N THR A 94 15.28 4.82 -3.07
CA THR A 94 14.52 4.04 -2.09
C THR A 94 14.79 4.50 -0.67
N VAL A 95 13.72 4.62 0.12
CA VAL A 95 13.77 4.86 1.56
C VAL A 95 13.45 3.55 2.27
N VAL A 96 14.30 3.15 3.22
CA VAL A 96 13.93 2.10 4.18
C VAL A 96 13.14 2.73 5.32
N THR A 97 11.94 2.23 5.57
CA THR A 97 11.01 2.76 6.59
C THR A 97 11.35 2.21 7.98
N ASN A 98 10.59 2.61 9.00
CA ASN A 98 10.85 2.21 10.39
C ASN A 98 9.57 1.65 11.03
N LEU A 99 9.39 0.34 10.88
CA LEU A 99 8.19 -0.40 11.25
C LEU A 99 7.90 -0.33 12.76
N SER A 100 6.63 -0.27 13.12
CA SER A 100 6.22 -0.06 14.52
C SER A 100 6.04 -1.37 15.30
N ARG A 101 5.51 -2.40 14.62
CA ARG A 101 5.07 -3.65 15.26
C ARG A 101 6.27 -4.58 15.49
N PRO A 102 6.48 -5.10 16.73
CA PRO A 102 7.63 -5.95 17.05
C PRO A 102 7.81 -7.15 16.13
N GLU A 103 6.70 -7.79 15.73
CA GLU A 103 6.67 -8.93 14.81
C GLU A 103 7.16 -8.60 13.39
N ARG A 104 7.21 -7.31 13.03
CA ARG A 104 7.62 -6.82 11.71
C ARG A 104 9.01 -6.20 11.69
N VAL A 105 9.57 -5.81 12.84
CA VAL A 105 10.88 -5.15 12.92
C VAL A 105 12.00 -5.97 12.24
N GLY A 106 11.90 -7.30 12.26
CA GLY A 106 12.85 -8.19 11.58
C GLY A 106 12.91 -8.01 10.06
N GLU A 107 11.84 -7.52 9.44
CA GLU A 107 11.72 -7.34 7.98
C GLU A 107 12.72 -6.32 7.42
N GLU A 108 13.21 -5.36 8.26
CA GLU A 108 14.19 -4.35 7.85
C GLU A 108 15.49 -5.00 7.31
N LYS A 109 15.93 -6.10 7.90
CA LYS A 109 17.14 -6.80 7.46
C LYS A 109 16.97 -7.38 6.05
N GLU A 110 15.80 -7.96 5.78
CA GLU A 110 15.52 -8.65 4.53
C GLU A 110 15.28 -7.66 3.40
N ILE A 111 14.57 -6.56 3.68
CA ILE A 111 14.37 -5.50 2.68
C ILE A 111 15.69 -4.80 2.32
N ARG A 112 16.61 -4.60 3.29
CA ARG A 112 17.96 -4.09 3.01
C ARG A 112 18.81 -5.06 2.19
N SER A 113 18.58 -6.36 2.32
CA SER A 113 19.31 -7.38 1.55
C SER A 113 18.82 -7.46 0.10
N PHE A 114 17.59 -7.01 -0.17
CA PHE A 114 17.04 -6.93 -1.52
C PHE A 114 17.63 -5.78 -2.33
N TYR A 115 17.73 -4.58 -1.75
CA TYR A 115 18.25 -3.40 -2.43
C TYR A 115 19.78 -3.37 -2.46
N ALA A 116 20.35 -2.91 -3.57
CA ALA A 116 21.79 -2.60 -3.58
C ALA A 116 22.06 -1.39 -2.64
N PRO A 117 23.23 -1.31 -1.98
CA PRO A 117 23.53 -0.22 -1.05
C PRO A 117 23.40 1.18 -1.66
N ASP A 118 23.66 1.34 -2.97
CA ASP A 118 23.54 2.59 -3.71
C ASP A 118 22.12 2.88 -4.24
N GLU A 119 21.21 1.91 -4.14
CA GLU A 119 19.78 2.11 -4.43
C GLU A 119 19.02 2.67 -3.21
N ILE A 120 19.56 2.49 -1.99
CA ILE A 120 19.00 3.04 -0.76
C ILE A 120 19.48 4.49 -0.60
N TRP A 121 18.57 5.44 -0.74
CA TRP A 121 18.84 6.85 -0.57
C TRP A 121 18.85 7.28 0.91
N ARG A 122 17.84 6.86 1.66
CA ARG A 122 17.66 7.22 3.08
C ARG A 122 17.06 6.10 3.91
N THR A 123 17.11 6.26 5.22
CA THR A 123 16.43 5.43 6.21
C THR A 123 15.74 6.35 7.21
N CYS A 124 14.49 6.05 7.54
CA CYS A 124 13.77 6.75 8.59
C CYS A 124 14.26 6.33 9.98
N THR A 125 14.53 7.29 10.86
CA THR A 125 15.10 7.03 12.19
C THR A 125 14.46 7.86 13.30
N ALA A 126 13.78 8.96 12.97
CA ALA A 126 13.26 9.91 13.96
C ALA A 126 11.99 9.44 14.69
N GLY A 127 11.21 8.57 14.05
CA GLY A 127 9.97 8.00 14.56
C GLY A 127 9.56 6.78 13.75
N ARG A 128 8.32 6.32 13.92
CA ARG A 128 7.75 5.22 13.13
C ARG A 128 7.06 5.75 11.89
N ILE A 129 7.29 5.07 10.77
CA ILE A 129 6.61 5.30 9.51
C ILE A 129 6.59 3.99 8.74
N GLU A 130 5.45 3.67 8.12
CA GLU A 130 5.26 2.48 7.30
C GLU A 130 4.76 2.88 5.91
N GLY A 131 5.15 2.15 4.87
CA GLY A 131 4.83 2.48 3.48
C GLY A 131 3.34 2.53 3.15
N GLY A 132 2.48 1.80 3.86
CA GLY A 132 1.02 1.88 3.68
C GLY A 132 0.43 3.26 4.00
N ASP A 133 1.16 4.11 4.73
CA ASP A 133 0.77 5.48 4.99
C ASP A 133 1.25 6.47 3.92
N ILE A 134 2.14 6.08 3.01
CA ILE A 134 2.80 6.99 2.09
C ILE A 134 2.15 6.91 0.70
N HIS A 135 1.57 8.02 0.24
CA HIS A 135 0.99 8.14 -1.09
C HIS A 135 1.66 9.26 -1.87
N ILE A 136 2.56 8.89 -2.78
CA ILE A 136 3.17 9.83 -3.72
C ILE A 136 2.14 10.06 -4.84
N ILE A 137 1.25 11.04 -4.68
CA ILE A 137 0.05 11.15 -5.53
C ILE A 137 0.45 11.44 -7.00
N ARG A 138 1.25 12.46 -7.21
CA ARG A 138 1.80 12.91 -8.51
C ARG A 138 3.02 13.80 -8.28
N PRO A 139 3.83 14.14 -9.30
CA PRO A 139 4.97 15.04 -9.14
C PRO A 139 4.57 16.33 -8.42
N GLY A 140 5.18 16.58 -7.27
CA GLY A 140 4.93 17.76 -6.44
C GLY A 140 3.82 17.63 -5.39
N LEU A 141 3.17 16.47 -5.25
CA LEU A 141 2.09 16.25 -4.27
C LEU A 141 2.24 14.93 -3.50
N LEU A 142 2.33 15.03 -2.17
CA LEU A 142 2.48 13.90 -1.25
C LEU A 142 1.39 13.93 -0.17
N ALA A 143 0.80 12.76 0.12
CA ALA A 143 -0.02 12.54 1.30
C ALA A 143 0.64 11.49 2.20
N VAL A 144 0.66 11.74 3.52
CA VAL A 144 1.18 10.78 4.51
C VAL A 144 0.17 10.57 5.63
N GLY A 145 -0.17 9.32 5.92
CA GLY A 145 -1.01 8.94 7.04
C GLY A 145 -0.30 9.02 8.38
N VAL A 146 -1.05 9.36 9.43
CA VAL A 146 -0.60 9.36 10.82
C VAL A 146 -1.65 8.64 11.66
N SER A 147 -1.59 7.30 11.63
CA SER A 147 -2.51 6.43 12.37
C SER A 147 -2.24 6.40 13.88
N GLY A 148 -1.07 6.88 14.32
CA GLY A 148 -0.64 6.86 15.72
C GLY A 148 -0.10 5.51 16.22
N GLY A 149 -0.41 4.41 15.51
CA GLY A 149 0.07 3.07 15.84
C GLY A 149 1.05 2.46 14.83
N ARG A 150 1.00 2.85 13.56
CA ARG A 150 1.95 2.42 12.50
C ARG A 150 2.90 3.54 12.12
N THR A 151 2.33 4.69 11.78
CA THR A 151 3.08 5.94 11.57
C THR A 151 2.77 6.93 12.67
N ASP A 152 3.83 7.49 13.27
CA ASP A 152 3.73 8.59 14.22
C ASP A 152 4.11 9.93 13.57
N ALA A 153 3.75 11.04 14.21
CA ALA A 153 3.98 12.38 13.67
C ALA A 153 5.47 12.69 13.45
N LYS A 154 6.40 12.07 14.19
CA LYS A 154 7.83 12.32 14.02
C LYS A 154 8.37 11.59 12.79
N GLY A 155 7.98 10.34 12.58
CA GLY A 155 8.34 9.58 11.38
C GLY A 155 7.75 10.19 10.12
N ALA A 156 6.47 10.60 10.16
CA ALA A 156 5.83 11.33 9.08
C ALA A 156 6.55 12.66 8.77
N ALA A 157 6.90 13.45 9.81
CA ALA A 157 7.60 14.72 9.63
C ALA A 157 8.99 14.55 9.01
N GLU A 158 9.75 13.55 9.44
CA GLU A 158 11.08 13.25 8.87
C GLU A 158 10.97 12.90 7.37
N PHE A 159 10.00 12.07 7.00
CA PHE A 159 9.82 11.68 5.60
C PHE A 159 9.33 12.86 4.73
N ILE A 160 8.33 13.60 5.22
CA ILE A 160 7.77 14.77 4.53
C ILE A 160 8.82 15.85 4.30
N SER A 161 9.73 16.10 5.27
CA SER A 161 10.69 17.19 5.14
C SER A 161 11.57 17.06 3.90
N TRP A 162 11.89 15.83 3.48
CA TRP A 162 12.68 15.58 2.27
C TRP A 162 11.94 15.96 0.98
N PHE A 163 10.61 15.82 0.96
CA PHE A 163 9.77 16.21 -0.17
C PHE A 163 9.52 17.72 -0.17
N GLU A 164 9.30 18.33 1.00
CA GLU A 164 9.18 19.79 1.15
C GLU A 164 10.48 20.51 0.75
N GLU A 165 11.65 19.98 1.12
CA GLU A 165 12.97 20.47 0.66
C GLU A 165 13.09 20.44 -0.88
N ALA A 166 12.42 19.49 -1.53
CA ALA A 166 12.33 19.38 -2.98
C ALA A 166 11.18 20.21 -3.60
N GLY A 167 10.47 21.01 -2.80
CA GLY A 167 9.39 21.90 -3.24
C GLY A 167 8.02 21.24 -3.42
N TRP A 168 7.81 20.06 -2.82
CA TRP A 168 6.52 19.37 -2.90
C TRP A 168 5.52 19.92 -1.90
N THR A 169 4.24 19.93 -2.28
CA THR A 169 3.12 20.14 -1.36
C THR A 169 2.83 18.83 -0.64
N CYS A 170 2.90 18.86 0.69
CA CYS A 170 2.74 17.67 1.52
C CYS A 170 1.59 17.87 2.53
N ARG A 171 0.87 16.81 2.87
CA ARG A 171 -0.14 16.84 3.94
C ARG A 171 -0.10 15.57 4.79
N MET A 172 -0.23 15.75 6.10
CA MET A 172 -0.47 14.67 7.05
C MET A 172 -1.97 14.44 7.24
N PHE A 173 -2.40 13.19 7.23
CA PHE A 173 -3.78 12.77 7.45
C PHE A 173 -3.87 11.98 8.76
N HIS A 174 -4.56 12.51 9.75
CA HIS A 174 -4.72 11.86 11.05
C HIS A 174 -6.00 11.03 11.07
N PHE A 175 -5.89 9.76 11.45
CA PHE A 175 -7.05 8.86 11.53
C PHE A 175 -6.84 7.81 12.63
N PRO A 176 -7.91 7.13 13.09
CA PRO A 176 -7.82 6.14 14.15
C PRO A 176 -6.90 4.95 13.82
N GLU A 177 -6.14 4.48 14.82
CA GLU A 177 -5.15 3.39 14.68
C GLU A 177 -5.72 2.08 14.11
N HIS A 178 -7.00 1.78 14.32
CA HIS A 178 -7.59 0.50 13.89
C HIS A 178 -7.65 0.31 12.37
N PHE A 179 -7.53 1.40 11.58
CA PHE A 179 -7.37 1.32 10.13
C PHE A 179 -5.96 0.93 9.69
N LEU A 180 -5.00 0.88 10.63
CA LEU A 180 -3.58 0.58 10.40
C LEU A 180 -2.86 1.68 9.61
N HIS A 181 -3.28 1.91 8.37
CA HIS A 181 -2.62 2.75 7.38
C HIS A 181 -3.60 3.55 6.53
N LEU A 182 -3.10 4.61 5.88
CA LEU A 182 -3.91 5.45 4.98
C LEU A 182 -4.43 4.64 3.79
N ASP A 183 -3.67 3.67 3.27
CA ASP A 183 -4.07 2.82 2.14
C ASP A 183 -5.30 1.91 2.40
N VAL A 184 -5.70 1.74 3.67
CA VAL A 184 -6.92 1.04 4.06
C VAL A 184 -8.16 1.92 3.86
N ILE A 185 -8.00 3.24 3.88
CA ILE A 185 -9.07 4.23 3.81
C ILE A 185 -8.96 5.18 2.61
N PHE A 186 -7.85 5.18 1.86
CA PHE A 186 -7.64 6.03 0.70
C PHE A 186 -6.66 5.38 -0.29
N CYS A 187 -6.96 5.37 -1.59
CA CYS A 187 -5.99 5.03 -2.63
C CYS A 187 -6.28 5.78 -3.94
N MET A 188 -5.22 6.18 -4.64
CA MET A 188 -5.31 6.64 -6.02
C MET A 188 -5.60 5.45 -6.95
N VAL A 189 -6.54 5.61 -7.88
CA VAL A 189 -6.92 4.55 -8.84
C VAL A 189 -6.57 4.93 -10.28
N ALA A 190 -6.58 6.22 -10.59
CA ALA A 190 -6.14 6.80 -11.85
C ALA A 190 -5.71 8.26 -11.63
N GLU A 191 -5.19 8.91 -12.67
CA GLU A 191 -4.82 10.33 -12.57
C GLU A 191 -6.02 11.17 -12.13
N ASN A 192 -5.84 11.97 -11.07
CA ASN A 192 -6.89 12.83 -10.48
C ASN A 192 -8.15 12.07 -9.99
N LEU A 193 -8.07 10.75 -9.76
CA LEU A 193 -9.18 9.93 -9.28
C LEU A 193 -8.72 9.00 -8.14
N ALA A 194 -9.42 9.07 -7.02
CA ALA A 194 -9.17 8.23 -5.84
C ALA A 194 -10.46 7.57 -5.35
N ILE A 195 -10.30 6.49 -4.57
CA ILE A 195 -11.33 5.94 -3.69
C ILE A 195 -10.99 6.29 -2.25
N ALA A 196 -12.00 6.64 -1.44
CA ALA A 196 -11.78 6.94 -0.03
C ALA A 196 -12.96 6.58 0.86
N ALA A 197 -12.68 6.21 2.11
CA ALA A 197 -13.67 6.01 3.16
C ALA A 197 -14.18 7.38 3.65
N VAL A 198 -15.22 7.90 2.99
CA VAL A 198 -15.72 9.27 3.19
C VAL A 198 -16.44 9.47 4.53
N ASP A 199 -16.80 8.38 5.21
CA ASP A 199 -17.33 8.37 6.56
C ASP A 199 -16.25 8.25 7.65
N VAL A 200 -14.98 8.18 7.24
CA VAL A 200 -13.81 8.07 8.12
C VAL A 200 -12.93 9.30 8.05
N LEU A 201 -12.62 9.75 6.83
CA LEU A 201 -11.82 10.96 6.63
C LEU A 201 -12.63 12.20 6.99
N ASP A 202 -11.97 13.14 7.66
CA ASP A 202 -12.59 14.42 8.01
C ASP A 202 -12.92 15.23 6.74
N GLU A 203 -13.98 16.04 6.78
CA GLU A 203 -14.39 16.84 5.62
C GLU A 203 -13.28 17.79 5.15
N ALA A 204 -12.44 18.29 6.05
CA ALA A 204 -11.30 19.14 5.70
C ALA A 204 -10.21 18.39 4.89
N ASP A 205 -10.06 17.09 5.12
CA ASP A 205 -9.13 16.24 4.37
C ASP A 205 -9.71 15.88 3.00
N LEU A 206 -11.00 15.59 2.93
CA LEU A 206 -11.71 15.38 1.67
C LEU A 206 -11.69 16.65 0.80
N GLU A 207 -11.92 17.83 1.39
CA GLU A 207 -11.88 19.10 0.67
C GLU A 207 -10.48 19.42 0.16
N TRP A 208 -9.44 19.15 0.96
CA TRP A 208 -8.06 19.34 0.51
C TRP A 208 -7.76 18.53 -0.76
N PHE A 209 -8.18 17.26 -0.83
CA PHE A 209 -8.03 16.47 -2.05
C PHE A 209 -8.76 17.10 -3.25
N ARG A 210 -9.97 17.63 -3.05
CA ARG A 210 -10.72 18.34 -4.11
C ARG A 210 -9.98 19.60 -4.58
N GLU A 211 -9.42 20.39 -3.67
CA GLU A 211 -8.59 21.55 -3.99
C GLU A 211 -7.34 21.18 -4.80
N GLN A 212 -6.78 19.98 -4.57
CA GLN A 212 -5.68 19.45 -5.38
C GLN A 212 -6.10 18.89 -6.75
N GLY A 213 -7.40 18.95 -7.06
CA GLY A 213 -8.00 18.44 -8.30
C GLY A 213 -8.32 16.95 -8.29
N ILE A 214 -8.35 16.30 -7.12
CA ILE A 214 -8.58 14.85 -6.99
C ILE A 214 -10.05 14.61 -6.72
N ARG A 215 -10.72 13.90 -7.64
CA ARG A 215 -12.09 13.43 -7.45
C ARG A 215 -12.08 12.17 -6.59
N ILE A 216 -12.95 12.13 -5.59
CA ILE A 216 -13.09 10.99 -4.67
C ILE A 216 -14.37 10.22 -4.99
N LEU A 217 -14.22 8.91 -5.16
CA LEU A 217 -15.32 7.96 -5.19
C LEU A 217 -15.54 7.37 -3.79
N PRO A 218 -16.79 7.31 -3.29
CA PRO A 218 -17.04 6.97 -1.91
C PRO A 218 -16.95 5.46 -1.64
N VAL A 219 -16.21 5.12 -0.61
CA VAL A 219 -16.17 3.82 0.08
C VAL A 219 -16.80 4.02 1.46
N SER A 220 -17.52 3.03 1.97
CA SER A 220 -18.01 3.06 3.35
C SER A 220 -17.01 2.46 4.33
N TYR A 221 -17.08 2.84 5.60
CA TYR A 221 -16.32 2.23 6.70
C TYR A 221 -16.39 0.71 6.67
N ARG A 222 -17.60 0.18 6.42
CA ARG A 222 -17.84 -1.26 6.38
C ARG A 222 -17.06 -1.94 5.25
N GLU A 223 -17.01 -1.32 4.07
CA GLU A 223 -16.25 -1.87 2.95
C GLU A 223 -14.75 -1.74 3.17
N ALA A 224 -14.29 -0.63 3.74
CA ALA A 224 -12.89 -0.45 4.13
C ALA A 224 -12.45 -1.54 5.12
N MET A 225 -13.21 -1.75 6.21
CA MET A 225 -12.81 -2.69 7.27
C MET A 225 -13.13 -4.16 6.99
N ARG A 226 -14.19 -4.48 6.23
CA ARG A 226 -14.53 -5.89 5.95
C ARG A 226 -13.82 -6.43 4.72
N ASP A 227 -13.72 -5.61 3.69
CA ASP A 227 -13.33 -6.04 2.35
C ASP A 227 -11.98 -5.46 1.93
N MET A 228 -11.34 -4.63 2.77
CA MET A 228 -10.18 -3.81 2.39
C MET A 228 -10.49 -2.95 1.16
N GLY A 229 -11.69 -2.35 1.15
CA GLY A 229 -12.31 -1.77 -0.04
C GLY A 229 -11.54 -0.64 -0.73
N CYS A 230 -10.70 0.09 0.00
CA CYS A 230 -9.81 1.10 -0.60
C CYS A 230 -8.46 0.52 -1.07
N ASN A 231 -8.05 -0.63 -0.56
CA ASN A 231 -6.69 -1.15 -0.71
C ASN A 231 -6.50 -1.83 -2.08
N VAL A 232 -6.24 -1.00 -3.09
CA VAL A 232 -6.16 -1.36 -4.52
C VAL A 232 -4.85 -0.85 -5.12
N LEU A 233 -4.47 -1.37 -6.28
CA LEU A 233 -3.23 -0.97 -6.96
C LEU A 233 -3.53 -0.43 -8.37
N SER A 234 -3.20 0.84 -8.62
CA SER A 234 -3.17 1.36 -9.98
C SER A 234 -1.97 0.81 -10.77
N LEU A 235 -2.22 0.34 -11.99
CA LEU A 235 -1.18 -0.10 -12.94
C LEU A 235 -0.87 0.95 -14.00
N GLY A 236 -1.50 2.12 -13.92
CA GLY A 236 -1.51 3.16 -14.93
C GLY A 236 -2.29 2.78 -16.20
N LYS A 237 -2.52 3.78 -17.06
CA LYS A 237 -3.38 3.67 -18.26
C LYS A 237 -4.78 3.13 -17.92
N ASP A 238 -5.42 3.71 -16.91
CA ASP A 238 -6.79 3.40 -16.50
C ASP A 238 -7.02 1.92 -16.12
N ARG A 239 -5.97 1.25 -15.64
CA ARG A 239 -6.02 -0.13 -15.14
C ARG A 239 -5.79 -0.15 -13.63
N VAL A 240 -6.57 -0.95 -12.93
CA VAL A 240 -6.50 -1.10 -11.48
C VAL A 240 -6.69 -2.57 -11.10
N VAL A 241 -5.92 -3.03 -10.12
CA VAL A 241 -6.13 -4.34 -9.50
C VAL A 241 -6.88 -4.13 -8.18
N SER A 242 -8.05 -4.76 -8.05
CA SER A 242 -8.93 -4.64 -6.87
C SER A 242 -9.49 -6.02 -6.52
N PRO A 243 -9.60 -6.43 -5.25
CA PRO A 243 -9.93 -7.81 -4.94
C PRO A 243 -11.35 -8.19 -5.40
N ARG A 244 -11.54 -9.44 -5.83
CA ARG A 244 -12.82 -9.91 -6.39
C ARG A 244 -14.03 -9.71 -5.48
N HIS A 245 -13.85 -9.87 -4.17
CA HIS A 245 -14.93 -9.73 -3.21
C HIS A 245 -15.42 -8.28 -3.02
N SER A 246 -14.68 -7.27 -3.49
CA SER A 246 -15.07 -5.85 -3.45
C SER A 246 -16.05 -5.48 -4.58
N VAL A 247 -17.14 -6.23 -4.71
CA VAL A 247 -18.07 -6.21 -5.86
C VAL A 247 -18.57 -4.79 -6.19
N ARG A 248 -19.05 -4.02 -5.21
CA ARG A 248 -19.56 -2.66 -5.45
C ARG A 248 -18.45 -1.72 -5.89
N ILE A 249 -17.27 -1.81 -5.27
CA ILE A 249 -16.11 -1.00 -5.63
C ILE A 249 -15.67 -1.31 -7.06
N ASN A 250 -15.59 -2.59 -7.43
CA ASN A 250 -15.23 -3.01 -8.78
C ASN A 250 -16.24 -2.52 -9.82
N GLN A 251 -17.53 -2.53 -9.52
CA GLN A 251 -18.57 -1.97 -10.39
C GLN A 251 -18.44 -0.44 -10.53
N MET A 252 -18.17 0.26 -9.42
CA MET A 252 -17.96 1.70 -9.40
C MET A 252 -16.73 2.12 -10.23
N LEU A 253 -15.60 1.42 -10.06
CA LEU A 253 -14.38 1.67 -10.84
C LEU A 253 -14.60 1.40 -12.34
N ARG A 254 -15.30 0.32 -12.72
CA ARG A 254 -15.66 0.05 -14.12
C ARG A 254 -16.60 1.11 -14.71
N ALA A 255 -17.52 1.65 -13.90
CA ALA A 255 -18.40 2.72 -14.33
C ALA A 255 -17.65 4.04 -14.61
N GLU A 256 -16.49 4.24 -13.98
CA GLU A 256 -15.55 5.33 -14.27
C GLU A 256 -14.65 5.05 -15.49
N GLY A 257 -14.88 3.94 -16.20
CA GLY A 257 -14.13 3.57 -17.39
C GLY A 257 -12.82 2.83 -17.12
N LEU A 258 -12.52 2.48 -15.86
CA LEU A 258 -11.31 1.75 -15.52
C LEU A 258 -11.45 0.26 -15.90
N THR A 259 -10.35 -0.30 -16.39
CA THR A 259 -10.19 -1.76 -16.50
C THR A 259 -9.83 -2.32 -15.14
N VAL A 260 -10.75 -3.08 -14.54
CA VAL A 260 -10.56 -3.69 -13.22
C VAL A 260 -10.17 -5.16 -13.36
N LEU A 261 -8.97 -5.48 -12.90
CA LEU A 261 -8.43 -6.83 -12.74
C LEU A 261 -8.69 -7.29 -11.31
N ASP A 262 -9.43 -8.39 -11.15
CA ASP A 262 -9.98 -8.78 -9.85
C ASP A 262 -9.62 -10.21 -9.42
N PRO A 263 -8.36 -10.45 -8.99
CA PRO A 263 -7.95 -11.72 -8.41
C PRO A 263 -8.70 -12.00 -7.09
N GLU A 264 -8.87 -13.28 -6.76
CA GLU A 264 -9.43 -13.68 -5.47
C GLU A 264 -8.36 -13.48 -4.37
N LEU A 265 -8.66 -12.72 -3.31
CA LEU A 265 -7.67 -12.33 -2.28
C LEU A 265 -8.20 -12.48 -0.85
N ASN A 266 -9.32 -13.20 -0.67
CA ASN A 266 -10.03 -13.25 0.60
C ASN A 266 -9.22 -13.88 1.77
N GLN A 267 -8.21 -14.72 1.49
CA GLN A 267 -7.34 -15.28 2.55
C GLN A 267 -6.44 -14.20 3.17
N PHE A 268 -6.06 -13.19 2.38
CA PHE A 268 -5.24 -12.07 2.82
C PHE A 268 -6.09 -10.96 3.44
N SER A 269 -7.21 -10.59 2.79
CA SER A 269 -8.10 -9.52 3.28
C SER A 269 -8.68 -9.83 4.65
N ARG A 270 -8.93 -11.10 4.95
CA ARG A 270 -9.37 -11.54 6.29
C ARG A 270 -8.29 -11.47 7.37
N GLY A 271 -7.02 -11.31 6.99
CA GLY A 271 -5.91 -11.00 7.88
C GLY A 271 -5.55 -9.51 7.94
N GLY A 272 -6.37 -8.64 7.32
CA GLY A 272 -6.22 -7.19 7.41
C GLY A 272 -5.29 -6.56 6.37
N GLY A 273 -5.02 -7.23 5.24
CA GLY A 273 -4.25 -6.68 4.13
C GLY A 273 -4.80 -7.09 2.77
N SER A 274 -4.58 -6.29 1.73
CA SER A 274 -5.02 -6.61 0.37
C SER A 274 -3.92 -6.24 -0.63
N ILE A 275 -4.29 -6.02 -1.89
CA ILE A 275 -3.39 -5.88 -3.03
C ILE A 275 -2.34 -4.79 -2.79
N HIS A 276 -2.71 -3.62 -2.28
CA HIS A 276 -1.75 -2.54 -2.07
C HIS A 276 -0.74 -2.88 -0.97
N CYS A 277 -1.20 -3.49 0.14
CA CYS A 277 -0.31 -3.97 1.21
C CYS A 277 0.65 -5.05 0.71
N MET A 278 0.18 -5.94 -0.16
CA MET A 278 0.96 -7.07 -0.70
C MET A 278 1.96 -6.68 -1.80
N THR A 279 1.94 -5.42 -2.23
CA THR A 279 2.74 -4.96 -3.37
C THR A 279 3.57 -3.76 -2.97
N MET A 280 4.86 -3.79 -3.30
CA MET A 280 5.73 -2.63 -3.20
C MET A 280 6.25 -2.24 -4.58
N PRO A 281 5.58 -1.30 -5.29
CA PRO A 281 6.05 -0.72 -6.53
C PRO A 281 7.50 -0.26 -6.41
N LEU A 282 8.35 -0.74 -7.33
CA LEU A 282 9.76 -0.38 -7.41
C LEU A 282 10.04 0.59 -8.55
N ARG A 283 9.24 0.52 -9.63
CA ARG A 283 9.42 1.39 -10.78
C ARG A 283 8.11 1.66 -11.49
N ARG A 284 7.82 2.94 -11.68
CA ARG A 284 6.75 3.44 -12.55
C ARG A 284 7.33 4.34 -13.63
N GLN A 285 6.63 4.44 -14.77
CA GLN A 285 6.91 5.51 -15.72
C GLN A 285 6.58 6.87 -15.09
N PRO A 286 7.43 7.90 -15.26
CA PRO A 286 7.14 9.25 -14.77
C PRO A 286 5.83 9.79 -15.35
N LEU A 287 5.15 10.64 -14.58
CA LEU A 287 4.00 11.44 -15.05
C LEU A 287 4.42 12.83 -15.52
#